data_AF-X1KZQ0-F1
#
_entry.id   AF-X1KZQ0-F1
#
_cell.length_a   1.000
_cell.length_b   1.000
_cell.length_c   1.000
_cell.angle_alpha   90.00
_cell.angle_beta   90.00
_cell.angle_gamma   90.00
#
_symmetry.space_group_name_H-M   'P 1'
#
loop_
_entity.id
_entity.type
_entity.pdbx_description
1 polymer ?
#
loop_
_entity_poly.entity_id
_entity_poly.type
_entity_poly.pdbx_seq_one_letter_code
_entity_poly.pdbx_strand_id
1 'polypeptide(L)'
;MLKELQVKNFAIIDDARIKFQKGLNILTGETGAGKTLIIEAINLLIGERAGSDLIRDGQDKLLVQGYFDFKNNSMAISYLLSKNLIEEEDESDDIVITREVTRIGKNRAFINGIFTQVSNLKKLGEFFIDIPFTIISNFIIFPSIDLVIVNSFNAR
;
A
#
# COMPACT_ATOMS: atom_id res chain seq x y z
N MET A 1 -3.69 -7.28 7.24
CA MET A 1 -2.28 -7.44 6.86
C MET A 1 -2.14 -7.33 5.36
N LEU A 2 -1.18 -6.56 4.84
CA LEU A 2 -0.86 -6.55 3.41
C LEU A 2 -0.20 -7.88 3.01
N LYS A 3 -0.78 -8.59 2.04
CA LYS A 3 -0.31 -9.88 1.49
C LYS A 3 0.48 -9.71 0.19
N GLU A 4 0.02 -8.84 -0.69
CA GLU A 4 0.68 -8.56 -1.96
C GLU A 4 0.54 -7.07 -2.32
N LEU A 5 1.62 -6.49 -2.85
CA LEU A 5 1.65 -5.16 -3.45
C LEU A 5 1.99 -5.31 -4.93
N GLN A 6 1.14 -4.79 -5.79
CA GLN A 6 1.41 -4.61 -7.20
C GLN A 6 1.57 -3.13 -7.51
N VAL A 7 2.64 -2.77 -8.23
CA VAL A 7 2.96 -1.41 -8.61
C VAL A 7 3.21 -1.37 -10.11
N LYS A 8 2.57 -0.44 -10.82
CA LYS A 8 2.69 -0.31 -12.26
C LYS A 8 2.86 1.15 -12.66
N ASN A 9 3.82 1.41 -13.56
CA ASN A 9 4.17 2.75 -14.06
C ASN A 9 4.48 3.78 -12.96
N PHE A 10 5.19 3.36 -11.91
CA PHE A 10 5.45 4.18 -10.72
C PHE A 10 6.93 4.58 -10.65
N ALA A 11 7.23 5.87 -10.87
CA ALA A 11 8.58 6.40 -10.99
C ALA A 11 9.45 5.54 -11.94
N ILE A 12 10.49 4.89 -11.42
CA ILE A 12 11.36 4.01 -12.21
C ILE A 12 10.83 2.57 -12.38
N ILE A 13 9.70 2.21 -11.76
CA ILE A 13 9.08 0.88 -11.80
C ILE A 13 8.11 0.79 -12.98
N ASP A 14 8.32 -0.20 -13.85
CA ASP A 14 7.39 -0.53 -14.94
C ASP A 14 6.23 -1.42 -14.44
N ASP A 15 6.54 -2.63 -13.99
CA ASP A 15 5.61 -3.54 -13.30
C ASP A 15 6.38 -4.31 -12.22
N ALA A 16 5.92 -4.25 -10.98
CA ALA A 16 6.49 -4.98 -9.86
C ALA A 16 5.38 -5.61 -9.02
N ARG A 17 5.64 -6.84 -8.55
CA ARG A 17 4.80 -7.54 -7.59
C ARG A 17 5.65 -8.01 -6.41
N ILE A 18 5.19 -7.70 -5.21
CA ILE A 18 5.87 -8.03 -3.97
C ILE A 18 4.88 -8.79 -3.11
N LYS A 19 5.26 -10.00 -2.69
CA LYS A 19 4.48 -10.80 -1.74
C LYS A 19 5.08 -10.63 -0.35
N PHE A 20 4.22 -10.35 0.61
CA PHE A 20 4.57 -10.24 2.01
C PHE A 20 4.18 -11.53 2.73
N GLN A 21 5.01 -11.94 3.67
CA GLN A 21 4.75 -13.06 4.56
C GLN A 21 4.22 -12.56 5.90
N LYS A 22 3.66 -13.47 6.70
CA LYS A 22 3.37 -13.20 8.11
C LYS A 22 4.68 -13.14 8.89
N GLY A 23 4.74 -12.32 9.94
CA GLY A 23 5.98 -12.09 10.65
C GLY A 23 6.97 -11.28 9.80
N LEU A 24 8.12 -10.94 10.37
CA LEU A 24 9.03 -9.92 9.87
C LEU A 24 9.47 -10.08 8.39
N ASN A 25 9.02 -9.18 7.52
CA ASN A 25 9.53 -9.02 6.15
C ASN A 25 10.66 -7.99 6.17
N ILE A 26 11.81 -8.31 5.56
CA ILE A 26 12.92 -7.36 5.47
C ILE A 26 13.13 -6.90 4.03
N LEU A 27 12.93 -5.61 3.76
CA LEU A 27 13.30 -5.04 2.47
C LEU A 27 14.77 -4.68 2.49
N THR A 28 15.54 -5.35 1.63
CA THR A 28 16.96 -5.05 1.35
C THR A 28 17.09 -4.45 -0.04
N GLY A 29 18.24 -3.84 -0.35
CA GLY A 29 18.45 -3.12 -1.59
C GLY A 29 19.74 -2.32 -1.57
N GLU A 30 20.33 -2.09 -2.74
CA GLU A 30 21.66 -1.52 -2.92
C GLU A 30 21.68 0.00 -2.73
N THR A 31 20.75 0.72 -3.39
CA THR A 31 20.78 2.18 -3.49
C THR A 31 19.71 2.90 -2.66
N GLY A 32 18.93 2.17 -1.85
CA GLY A 32 17.83 2.74 -1.04
C GLY A 32 16.61 3.20 -1.84
N ALA A 33 16.78 3.67 -3.08
CA ALA A 33 15.74 4.21 -3.94
C ALA A 33 14.55 3.25 -4.13
N GLY A 34 14.82 1.96 -4.40
CA GLY A 34 13.77 0.96 -4.57
C GLY A 34 12.89 0.80 -3.32
N LYS A 35 13.50 0.85 -2.12
CA LYS A 35 12.77 0.71 -0.85
C LYS A 35 11.84 1.90 -0.61
N THR A 36 12.34 3.11 -0.84
CA THR A 36 11.54 4.34 -0.71
C THR A 36 10.34 4.30 -1.64
N LEU A 37 10.51 3.86 -2.89
CA LEU A 37 9.40 3.75 -3.85
C LEU A 37 8.33 2.75 -3.41
N ILE A 38 8.72 1.62 -2.81
CA ILE A 38 7.76 0.66 -2.25
C ILE A 38 6.98 1.28 -1.09
N ILE A 39 7.64 2.06 -0.25
CA ILE A 39 6.99 2.75 0.87
C ILE A 39 6.01 3.81 0.35
N GLU A 40 6.42 4.62 -0.63
CA GLU A 40 5.54 5.61 -1.26
C GLU A 40 4.33 4.95 -1.91
N ALA A 41 4.50 3.79 -2.54
CA ALA A 41 3.39 3.01 -3.09
C ALA A 41 2.43 2.51 -1.98
N ILE A 42 2.95 2.05 -0.84
CA ILE A 42 2.12 1.66 0.32
C ILE A 42 1.39 2.89 0.89
N ASN A 43 2.08 4.02 1.05
CA ASN A 43 1.48 5.27 1.52
C ASN A 43 0.33 5.72 0.60
N LEU A 44 0.51 5.59 -0.72
CA LEU A 44 -0.53 5.88 -1.68
C LEU A 44 -1.76 4.97 -1.56
N LEU A 45 -1.57 3.68 -1.25
CA LEU A 45 -2.67 2.73 -1.01
C LEU A 45 -3.48 3.06 0.24
N ILE A 46 -2.84 3.57 1.29
CA ILE A 46 -3.51 3.96 2.54
C ILE A 46 -4.06 5.40 2.49
N GLY A 47 -4.20 5.97 1.30
CA GLY A 47 -4.90 7.23 1.10
C GLY A 47 -4.05 8.49 1.25
N GLU A 48 -2.72 8.37 1.34
CA GLU A 48 -1.85 9.53 1.19
C GLU A 48 -1.88 10.06 -0.25
N ARG A 49 -1.58 11.35 -0.39
CA ARG A 49 -1.61 12.03 -1.69
C ARG A 49 -0.37 11.64 -2.50
N ALA A 50 -0.59 11.36 -3.78
CA ALA A 50 0.47 11.28 -4.77
C ALA A 50 0.32 12.43 -5.77
N GLY A 51 1.45 13.02 -6.15
CA GLY A 51 1.53 13.90 -7.31
C GLY A 51 1.71 13.09 -8.60
N SER A 52 1.60 13.79 -9.73
CA SER A 52 1.83 13.21 -11.06
C SER A 52 3.31 12.96 -11.37
N ASP A 53 4.22 13.46 -10.54
CA ASP A 53 5.66 13.23 -10.55
C ASP A 53 6.03 11.76 -10.29
N LEU A 54 5.16 11.03 -9.57
CA LEU A 54 5.31 9.60 -9.36
C LEU A 54 4.91 8.75 -10.58
N ILE A 55 4.38 9.35 -11.65
CA ILE A 55 4.04 8.61 -12.87
C ILE A 55 5.30 8.45 -13.71
N ARG A 56 5.62 7.20 -14.05
CA ARG A 56 6.77 6.85 -14.91
C ARG A 56 6.77 7.68 -16.20
N ASP A 57 7.95 8.06 -16.65
CA ASP A 57 8.11 8.79 -17.90
C ASP A 57 7.56 8.02 -19.10
N GLY A 58 6.84 8.75 -19.97
CA GLY A 58 6.15 8.18 -21.12
C GLY A 58 4.83 7.45 -20.81
N GLN A 59 4.39 7.41 -19.55
CA GLN A 59 3.14 6.76 -19.15
C GLN A 59 2.07 7.79 -18.76
N ASP A 60 0.81 7.55 -19.10
CA ASP A 60 -0.30 8.48 -18.79
C ASP A 60 -0.88 8.30 -17.39
N LYS A 61 -0.60 7.15 -16.75
CA LYS A 61 -1.10 6.81 -15.44
C LYS A 61 -0.20 5.82 -14.71
N LEU A 62 -0.26 5.86 -13.39
CA LEU A 62 0.25 4.83 -12.48
C LEU A 62 -0.90 4.06 -11.85
N LEU A 63 -0.61 2.83 -11.43
CA LEU A 63 -1.52 1.97 -10.68
C LEU A 63 -0.78 1.34 -9.52
N VAL A 64 -1.40 1.39 -8.34
CA VAL A 64 -0.95 0.63 -7.17
C VAL A 64 -2.10 -0.21 -6.65
N GLN A 65 -1.85 -1.49 -6.41
CA GLN A 65 -2.80 -2.45 -5.88
C GLN A 65 -2.25 -3.13 -4.65
N GLY A 66 -3.05 -3.21 -3.60
CA GLY A 66 -2.72 -3.94 -2.37
C GLY A 66 -3.78 -4.97 -2.06
N TYR A 67 -3.34 -6.20 -1.78
CA TYR A 67 -4.18 -7.30 -1.32
C TYR A 67 -4.07 -7.35 0.20
N PHE A 68 -5.16 -7.10 0.92
CA PHE A 68 -5.17 -7.04 2.37
C PHE A 68 -6.04 -8.13 2.96
N ASP A 69 -5.45 -8.92 3.86
CA ASP A 69 -6.16 -9.81 4.76
C ASP A 69 -6.79 -9.01 5.90
N PHE A 70 -8.09 -9.17 6.10
CA PHE A 70 -8.82 -8.53 7.18
C PHE A 70 -9.56 -9.51 8.09
N LYS A 71 -9.35 -10.83 7.94
CA LYS A 71 -10.05 -11.91 8.67
C LYS A 71 -10.18 -11.65 10.17
N ASN A 72 -9.11 -11.17 10.78
CA ASN A 72 -9.01 -10.95 12.23
C ASN A 72 -9.06 -9.46 12.62
N ASN A 73 -9.53 -8.58 11.73
CA ASN A 73 -9.61 -7.14 11.97
C ASN A 73 -11.07 -6.68 12.02
N SER A 74 -11.70 -6.84 13.19
CA SER A 74 -13.12 -6.51 13.41
C SER A 74 -13.45 -5.05 13.11
N MET A 75 -12.51 -4.12 13.33
CA MET A 75 -12.68 -2.69 13.01
C MET A 75 -12.75 -2.47 11.50
N ALA A 76 -11.84 -3.09 10.74
CA ALA A 76 -11.86 -3.02 9.27
C ALA A 76 -13.14 -3.65 8.69
N ILE A 77 -13.53 -4.83 9.18
CA ILE A 77 -14.78 -5.52 8.77
C ILE A 77 -15.99 -4.62 8.98
N SER A 78 -16.17 -4.13 10.21
CA SER A 78 -17.31 -3.28 10.58
C SER A 78 -17.36 -2.01 9.74
N TYR A 79 -16.20 -1.41 9.46
CA TYR A 79 -16.12 -0.22 8.63
C TYR A 79 -16.49 -0.50 7.17
N LEU A 80 -15.96 -1.57 6.58
CA LEU A 80 -16.24 -1.96 5.19
C LEU A 80 -17.73 -2.26 4.98
N LEU A 81 -18.35 -3.01 5.90
CA LEU A 81 -19.80 -3.28 5.91
C LEU A 81 -20.60 -1.98 5.99
N SER A 82 -20.24 -1.06 6.90
CA SER A 82 -20.93 0.23 7.05
C SER A 82 -20.87 1.13 5.80
N LYS A 83 -19.96 0.82 4.87
CA LYS A 83 -19.76 1.55 3.61
C LYS A 83 -20.27 0.78 2.39
N ASN A 84 -20.87 -0.41 2.56
CA ASN A 84 -21.27 -1.31 1.48
C ASN A 84 -20.09 -1.63 0.53
N LEU A 85 -18.90 -1.85 1.09
CA LEU A 85 -17.69 -2.20 0.34
C LEU A 85 -17.39 -3.70 0.38
N ILE A 86 -18.03 -4.41 1.30
CA ILE A 86 -18.12 -5.87 1.42
C ILE A 86 -19.54 -6.20 1.90
N GLU A 87 -19.95 -7.46 1.76
CA GLU A 87 -21.21 -8.02 2.25
C GLU A 87 -20.95 -9.00 3.41
N GLU A 88 -21.94 -9.25 4.28
CA GLU A 88 -21.78 -10.21 5.39
C GLU A 88 -21.57 -11.65 4.89
N GLU A 89 -22.06 -11.93 3.68
CA GLU A 89 -21.98 -13.22 2.99
C GLU A 89 -20.66 -13.40 2.22
N ASP A 90 -19.80 -12.37 2.16
CA ASP A 90 -18.50 -12.48 1.51
C ASP A 90 -17.65 -13.53 2.23
N GLU A 91 -17.47 -14.68 1.59
CA GLU A 91 -16.58 -15.75 2.06
C GLU A 91 -15.08 -15.35 1.96
N SER A 92 -14.79 -14.21 1.33
CA SER A 92 -13.43 -13.73 1.13
C SER A 92 -12.94 -12.92 2.33
N ASP A 93 -11.90 -13.44 2.98
CA ASP A 93 -11.14 -12.76 4.03
C ASP A 93 -10.20 -11.65 3.50
N ASP A 94 -10.20 -11.42 2.18
CA ASP A 94 -9.27 -10.54 1.48
C ASP A 94 -10.00 -9.40 0.75
N ILE A 95 -9.46 -8.19 0.86
CA ILE A 95 -9.86 -7.06 0.02
C ILE A 95 -8.74 -6.64 -0.91
N VAL A 96 -9.12 -6.10 -2.06
CA VAL A 96 -8.20 -5.46 -3.00
C VAL A 96 -8.41 -3.96 -2.98
N ILE A 97 -7.42 -3.22 -2.51
CA ILE A 97 -7.38 -1.76 -2.60
C ILE A 97 -6.63 -1.39 -3.87
N THR A 98 -7.22 -0.56 -4.72
CA THR A 98 -6.59 -0.04 -5.95
C THR A 98 -6.54 1.48 -5.92
N ARG A 99 -5.37 2.04 -6.23
CA ARG A 99 -5.18 3.47 -6.51
C ARG A 99 -4.74 3.68 -7.95
N GLU A 100 -5.41 4.58 -8.66
CA GLU A 100 -5.03 5.01 -10.01
C GLU A 100 -4.79 6.52 -9.99
N VAL A 101 -3.63 6.96 -10.47
CA VAL A 101 -3.30 8.39 -10.64
C VAL A 101 -2.94 8.63 -12.08
N THR A 102 -3.56 9.65 -12.68
CA THR A 102 -3.37 10.00 -14.09
C THR A 102 -2.58 11.31 -14.21
N ARG A 103 -1.83 11.50 -15.31
CA ARG A 103 -1.06 12.73 -15.55
C ARG A 103 -1.92 13.99 -15.58
N ILE A 104 -3.18 13.85 -15.98
CA ILE A 104 -4.17 14.94 -15.98
C ILE A 104 -4.72 15.27 -14.58
N GLY A 105 -4.16 14.68 -13.51
CA GLY A 105 -4.48 15.00 -12.12
C GLY A 105 -5.69 14.26 -11.54
N LYS A 106 -6.34 13.37 -12.29
CA LYS A 106 -7.41 12.52 -11.72
C LYS A 106 -6.79 11.44 -10.85
N ASN A 107 -7.32 11.30 -9.64
CA ASN A 107 -6.88 10.33 -8.67
C ASN A 107 -8.09 9.51 -8.17
N ARG A 108 -8.10 8.21 -8.45
CA ARG A 108 -9.24 7.31 -8.22
C ARG A 108 -8.86 6.22 -7.21
N ALA A 109 -9.83 5.83 -6.41
CA ALA A 109 -9.68 4.76 -5.42
C ALA A 109 -10.78 3.73 -5.64
N PHE A 110 -10.41 2.46 -5.48
CA PHE A 110 -11.35 1.35 -5.53
C PHE A 110 -11.06 0.39 -4.38
N ILE A 111 -12.10 -0.23 -3.86
CA ILE A 111 -12.02 -1.38 -2.94
C ILE A 111 -12.88 -2.47 -3.57
N ASN A 112 -12.31 -3.66 -3.79
CA ASN A 112 -12.97 -4.77 -4.49
C ASN A 112 -13.59 -4.36 -5.84
N GLY A 113 -12.93 -3.44 -6.56
CA GLY A 113 -13.40 -2.90 -7.83
C GLY A 113 -14.50 -1.84 -7.72
N ILE A 114 -15.06 -1.61 -6.53
CA ILE A 114 -16.08 -0.59 -6.28
C ILE A 114 -15.39 0.77 -6.05
N PHE A 115 -15.85 1.80 -6.75
CA PHE A 115 -15.32 3.16 -6.59
C PHE A 115 -15.55 3.67 -5.18
N THR A 116 -14.52 4.29 -4.59
CA THR A 116 -14.58 4.79 -3.21
C THR A 116 -13.85 6.12 -3.07
N GLN A 117 -14.07 6.79 -1.94
CA GLN A 117 -13.36 8.02 -1.60
C GLN A 117 -11.99 7.71 -1.00
N VAL A 118 -11.02 8.60 -1.22
CA VAL A 118 -9.67 8.52 -0.64
C VAL A 118 -9.72 8.49 0.90
N SER A 119 -10.67 9.20 1.48
CA SER A 119 -10.94 9.21 2.93
C SER A 119 -11.23 7.81 3.48
N ASN A 120 -11.90 6.95 2.71
CA ASN A 120 -12.14 5.57 3.11
C ASN A 120 -10.84 4.76 3.12
N LEU A 121 -9.94 4.99 2.15
CA LEU A 121 -8.60 4.38 2.17
C LEU A 121 -7.80 4.84 3.37
N LYS A 122 -7.84 6.14 3.70
CA LYS A 122 -7.18 6.71 4.86
C LYS A 122 -7.67 6.08 6.16
N LYS A 123 -8.99 5.91 6.30
CA LYS A 123 -9.57 5.29 7.48
C LYS A 123 -9.22 3.80 7.58
N LEU A 124 -9.22 3.07 6.47
CA LEU A 124 -8.76 1.68 6.44
C LEU A 124 -7.27 1.55 6.77
N GLY A 125 -6.44 2.49 6.30
CA GLY A 125 -5.03 2.58 6.64
C GLY A 125 -4.79 2.60 8.15
N GLU A 126 -5.61 3.34 8.91
CA GLU A 126 -5.55 3.36 10.39
C GLU A 126 -5.85 1.99 11.02
N PHE A 127 -6.64 1.14 10.38
CA PHE A 127 -6.93 -0.20 10.90
C PHE A 127 -5.86 -1.22 10.52
N PHE A 128 -5.11 -0.96 9.44
CA PHE A 128 -4.06 -1.85 8.96
C PHE A 128 -2.66 -1.47 9.46
N ILE A 129 -2.48 -0.28 10.04
CA ILE A 129 -1.20 0.28 10.47
C ILE A 129 -1.30 0.84 11.89
N ASP A 130 -0.59 0.24 12.87
CA ASP A 130 -0.66 0.66 14.28
C ASP A 130 0.32 1.80 14.69
N ILE A 131 1.07 2.45 13.78
CA ILE A 131 2.02 3.53 14.17
C ILE A 131 2.06 4.69 13.15
N PRO A 132 2.14 5.97 13.60
CA PRO A 132 2.45 7.10 12.72
C PRO A 132 3.85 6.97 12.10
N PHE A 133 3.89 6.89 10.78
CA PHE A 133 5.10 6.82 9.94
C PHE A 133 6.09 7.92 10.30
N THR A 134 7.17 7.57 11.02
CA THR A 134 8.29 8.48 11.28
C THR A 134 9.56 7.83 10.78
N ILE A 135 10.24 8.50 9.85
CA ILE A 135 11.59 8.13 9.41
C ILE A 135 12.52 8.46 10.57
N ILE A 136 12.97 7.44 11.31
CA ILE A 136 14.02 7.60 12.30
C ILE A 136 15.22 6.81 11.80
N SER A 137 16.29 7.54 11.43
CA SER A 137 17.67 7.05 11.45
C SER A 137 17.85 5.61 10.94
N ASN A 138 17.66 5.39 9.63
CA ASN A 138 17.98 4.15 8.91
C ASN A 138 17.13 2.90 9.23
N PHE A 139 16.05 3.02 10.00
CA PHE A 139 15.11 1.93 10.23
C PHE A 139 13.68 2.40 9.96
N ILE A 140 12.89 1.55 9.30
CA ILE A 140 11.45 1.70 9.23
C ILE A 140 10.87 0.40 9.75
N ILE A 141 10.17 0.51 10.88
CA ILE A 141 9.59 -0.62 11.62
C ILE A 141 8.08 -0.49 11.50
N PHE A 142 7.45 -1.44 10.82
CA PHE A 142 6.00 -1.57 10.77
C PHE A 142 5.58 -2.72 11.72
N PRO A 143 4.65 -2.52 12.68
CA PRO A 143 4.25 -3.57 13.62
C PRO A 143 3.01 -4.38 13.19
N SER A 144 2.31 -3.97 12.13
CA SER A 144 1.04 -4.59 11.69
C SER A 144 1.01 -4.93 10.20
N ILE A 145 2.00 -4.42 9.47
CA ILE A 145 2.60 -5.04 8.30
C ILE A 145 3.93 -5.46 8.85
N ASP A 146 4.21 -6.73 9.01
CA ASP A 146 5.50 -7.14 9.55
C ASP A 146 6.60 -6.75 8.56
N LEU A 147 7.14 -5.53 8.59
CA LEU A 147 8.10 -5.04 7.59
C LEU A 147 9.16 -4.22 8.32
N VAL A 148 10.41 -4.71 8.33
CA VAL A 148 11.58 -4.00 8.86
C VAL A 148 12.58 -3.82 7.73
N ILE A 149 12.80 -2.58 7.32
CA ILE A 149 13.73 -2.29 6.23
C ILE A 149 15.14 -2.15 6.80
N VAL A 150 16.07 -3.03 6.38
CA VAL A 150 17.49 -2.96 6.79
C VAL A 150 18.33 -2.57 5.59
N ASN A 151 19.04 -1.45 5.67
CA ASN A 151 20.18 -1.21 4.80
C ASN A 151 21.37 -1.99 5.37
N SER A 152 21.94 -2.89 4.57
CA SER A 152 23.21 -3.52 4.90
C SER A 152 24.27 -2.43 5.03
N PHE A 153 24.77 -2.24 6.25
CA PHE A 153 25.99 -1.50 6.53
C PHE A 153 27.12 -2.21 5.77
N ASN A 154 27.79 -1.52 4.85
CA ASN A 154 29.02 -2.04 4.26
C ASN A 154 30.09 -2.08 5.36
N ALA A 155 30.36 -3.28 5.88
CA ALA A 155 31.55 -3.57 6.64
C ALA A 155 32.58 -4.22 5.70
N ARG A 156 33.37 -3.35 5.07
CA ARG A 156 34.61 -3.59 4.30
C ARG A 156 34.51 -4.34 2.98
#